data_AF-A0A7W4GII8-F1
#
_entry.id   AF-A0A7W4GII8-F1
#
_cell.length_a   1.000
_cell.length_b   1.000
_cell.length_c   1.000
_cell.angle_alpha   90.00
_cell.angle_beta   90.00
_cell.angle_gamma   90.00
#
_symmetry.space_group_name_H-M   'P 1'
#
loop_
_entity.id
_entity.type
_entity.pdbx_description
1 polymer ?
#
loop_
_entity_poly.entity_id
_entity_poly.type
_entity_poly.pdbx_seq_one_letter_code
_entity_poly.pdbx_strand_id
1 'polypeptide(L)'
;HMIAIRTVELADLLLLFIYLEVLAMVVNYIESGKLPIRMPLYIAIVALARYLILDMKGMEDWRILAISLSTILLAGTVIVIRWGQLKMPYPKNQDYDN
;
A
#
# COMPACT_ATOMS: atom_id res chain seq x y z
N HIS A 1 -12.06 16.37 -11.99
CA HIS A 1 -12.45 17.23 -10.85
C HIS A 1 -11.48 18.41 -10.71
N MET A 2 -10.16 18.18 -10.54
CA MET A 2 -9.12 19.24 -10.46
C MET A 2 -9.12 20.30 -11.58
N ILE A 3 -9.36 19.90 -12.84
CA ILE A 3 -9.29 20.82 -13.99
C ILE A 3 -10.39 21.90 -13.94
N ALA A 4 -11.51 21.63 -13.26
CA ALA A 4 -12.62 22.57 -13.17
C ALA A 4 -12.44 23.62 -12.06
N ILE A 5 -11.73 23.28 -10.98
CA ILE A 5 -11.67 24.12 -9.76
C ILE A 5 -10.42 25.02 -9.75
N ARG A 6 -9.42 24.76 -10.62
CA ARG A 6 -8.10 25.45 -10.67
C ARG A 6 -7.33 25.47 -9.34
N THR A 7 -7.83 24.79 -8.32
CA THR A 7 -7.20 24.60 -7.01
C THR A 7 -6.85 23.13 -6.84
N VAL A 8 -5.67 22.87 -6.28
CA VAL A 8 -5.21 21.52 -5.95
C VAL A 8 -5.51 21.29 -4.48
N GLU A 9 -6.38 20.33 -4.18
CA GLU A 9 -6.64 19.94 -2.80
C GLU A 9 -5.64 18.87 -2.32
N LEU A 10 -5.48 18.75 -1.00
CA LEU A 10 -4.63 17.71 -0.40
C LEU A 10 -5.12 16.30 -0.78
N ALA A 11 -6.43 16.12 -0.93
CA ALA A 11 -7.04 14.87 -1.38
C ALA A 11 -6.58 14.47 -2.79
N ASP A 12 -6.38 15.44 -3.68
CA ASP A 12 -5.91 15.17 -5.04
C ASP A 12 -4.43 14.78 -5.08
N LEU A 13 -3.60 15.39 -4.23
CA LEU A 13 -2.19 15.01 -4.07
C LEU A 13 -2.05 13.60 -3.50
N LEU A 14 -2.93 13.22 -2.55
CA LEU A 14 -3.02 11.86 -2.03
C LEU A 14 -3.39 10.86 -3.13
N LEU A 15 -4.35 11.20 -3.98
CA LEU A 15 -4.77 10.37 -5.10
C LEU A 15 -3.62 10.16 -6.11
N LEU A 16 -2.90 11.24 -6.46
CA LEU A 16 -1.72 11.15 -7.31
C LEU A 16 -0.65 10.25 -6.70
N PHE A 17 -0.45 10.33 -5.38
CA PHE A 17 0.52 9.49 -4.69
C PHE A 17 0.16 8.00 -4.76
N ILE A 18 -1.12 7.65 -4.58
CA ILE A 18 -1.61 6.28 -4.75
C ILE A 18 -1.38 5.80 -6.20
N TYR A 19 -1.58 6.66 -7.20
CA TYR A 19 -1.28 6.29 -8.59
C TYR A 19 0.18 5.98 -8.82
N LEU A 20 1.10 6.78 -8.26
CA LEU A 20 2.53 6.54 -8.38
C LEU A 20 2.95 5.24 -7.67
N GLU A 21 2.38 4.94 -6.50
CA GLU A 21 2.64 3.70 -5.78
C GLU A 21 2.15 2.46 -6.55
N VAL A 22 0.96 2.53 -7.13
CA VAL A 22 0.43 1.44 -7.98
C VAL A 22 1.27 1.28 -9.25
N LEU A 23 1.71 2.37 -9.87
CA LEU A 23 2.59 2.31 -11.04
C LEU A 23 3.92 1.63 -10.70
N ALA A 24 4.51 1.92 -9.54
CA ALA A 24 5.71 1.24 -9.07
C ALA A 24 5.49 -0.27 -8.87
N MET A 25 4.31 -0.69 -8.41
CA MET A 25 3.95 -2.11 -8.33
C MET A 25 3.85 -2.76 -9.71
N VAL A 26 3.24 -2.09 -10.69
CA VAL A 26 3.13 -2.59 -12.08
C VAL A 26 4.51 -2.74 -12.73
N VAL A 27 5.41 -1.78 -12.52
CA VAL A 27 6.80 -1.87 -13.01
C VAL A 27 7.51 -3.08 -12.40
N ASN A 28 7.45 -3.24 -11.07
CA ASN A 28 8.03 -4.40 -10.40
C ASN A 28 7.41 -5.74 -10.84
N TYR A 29 6.12 -5.74 -11.20
CA TYR A 29 5.44 -6.92 -11.73
C TYR A 29 6.01 -7.33 -13.09
N ILE A 30 6.23 -6.36 -13.97
CA ILE A 30 6.81 -6.61 -15.31
C ILE A 30 8.23 -7.18 -15.20
N GLU A 31 9.04 -6.69 -14.24
CA GLU A 31 10.41 -7.17 -14.05
C GLU A 31 10.51 -8.57 -13.40
N SER A 32 9.60 -8.91 -12.49
CA SER A 32 9.70 -10.15 -11.68
C SER A 32 8.79 -11.28 -12.14
N GLY A 33 7.80 -11.01 -13.02
CA GLY A 33 6.82 -11.98 -13.53
C GLY A 33 5.93 -12.61 -12.44
N LYS A 34 6.00 -12.13 -11.20
CA LYS A 34 5.22 -12.57 -10.05
C LYS A 34 4.59 -11.35 -9.43
N LEU A 35 3.38 -11.48 -8.90
CA LEU A 35 2.71 -10.44 -8.13
C LEU A 35 3.13 -10.57 -6.65
N PRO A 36 4.17 -9.87 -6.15
CA PRO A 36 4.51 -9.90 -4.74
C PRO A 36 3.39 -9.23 -3.94
N ILE A 37 2.53 -10.05 -3.32
CA ILE A 37 1.40 -9.61 -2.45
C ILE A 37 1.85 -8.67 -1.32
N ARG A 38 3.15 -8.66 -1.02
CA ARG A 38 3.80 -7.78 -0.04
C ARG A 38 3.73 -6.30 -0.44
N MET A 39 3.96 -5.98 -1.72
CA MET A 39 4.07 -4.61 -2.20
C MET A 39 2.74 -3.83 -2.05
N PRO A 40 1.57 -4.38 -2.45
CA PRO A 40 0.27 -3.74 -2.21
C PRO A 40 -0.03 -3.44 -0.74
N LEU A 41 0.36 -4.34 0.16
CA LEU A 41 0.02 -4.21 1.59
C LEU A 41 0.79 -3.06 2.25
N TYR A 42 2.04 -2.83 1.85
CA TYR A 42 2.80 -1.67 2.31
C TYR A 42 2.23 -0.36 1.78
N ILE A 43 1.79 -0.34 0.52
CA ILE A 43 1.13 0.82 -0.10
C ILE A 43 -0.14 1.19 0.69
N ALA A 44 -0.96 0.21 1.06
CA ALA A 44 -2.16 0.44 1.87
C ALA A 44 -1.83 1.06 3.24
N ILE A 45 -0.77 0.60 3.91
CA ILE A 45 -0.33 1.15 5.20
C ILE A 45 0.15 2.60 5.04
N VAL A 46 0.97 2.88 4.02
CA VAL A 46 1.49 4.23 3.75
C VAL A 46 0.36 5.18 3.38
N ALA A 47 -0.60 4.74 2.57
CA ALA A 47 -1.78 5.53 2.21
C ALA A 47 -2.62 5.90 3.44
N LEU A 48 -2.91 4.94 4.33
CA LEU A 48 -3.65 5.19 5.56
C LEU A 48 -2.90 6.11 6.52
N ALA A 49 -1.58 5.94 6.66
CA ALA A 49 -0.75 6.81 7.50
C ALA A 49 -0.78 8.26 6.99
N ARG A 50 -0.70 8.47 5.68
CA ARG A 50 -0.76 9.81 5.07
C ARG A 50 -2.14 10.43 5.18
N TYR A 51 -3.18 9.63 4.98
CA TYR A 51 -4.56 10.06 5.20
C TYR A 51 -4.75 10.57 6.62
N LEU A 52 -4.26 9.82 7.62
CA LEU A 52 -4.33 10.22 9.02
C LEU A 52 -3.57 11.54 9.27
N ILE A 53 -2.31 11.67 8.83
CA ILE A 53 -1.52 12.90 9.06
C ILE A 53 -2.18 14.15 8.45
N LEU A 54 -2.78 14.02 7.26
CA LEU A 54 -3.38 15.14 6.55
C LEU A 54 -4.77 15.52 7.07
N ASP A 55 -5.58 14.54 7.49
CA ASP A 55 -6.95 14.75 7.94
C ASP A 55 -7.09 14.87 9.47
N MET A 56 -6.03 14.60 10.23
CA MET A 56 -6.00 14.60 11.72
C MET A 56 -6.54 15.88 12.37
N LYS A 57 -6.46 17.04 11.70
CA LYS A 57 -6.88 18.32 12.28
C LYS A 57 -8.40 18.57 12.19
N GLY A 58 -9.11 17.87 11.31
CA GLY A 58 -10.56 18.01 11.10
C GLY A 58 -11.36 16.77 11.46
N MET A 59 -10.69 15.76 12.04
CA MET A 59 -11.26 14.45 12.34
C MET A 59 -11.81 14.36 13.76
N GLU A 60 -12.96 13.73 13.91
CA GLU A 60 -13.44 13.26 15.21
C GLU A 60 -12.46 12.24 15.81
N ASP A 61 -12.23 12.32 17.12
CA ASP A 61 -11.31 11.45 17.87
C ASP A 61 -11.58 9.95 17.61
N TRP A 62 -12.85 9.58 17.44
CA TRP A 62 -13.25 8.21 17.12
C TRP A 62 -12.74 7.73 15.75
N ARG A 63 -12.73 8.62 14.74
CA ARG A 63 -12.24 8.31 13.38
C ARG A 63 -10.73 8.10 13.40
N ILE A 64 -9.99 8.90 14.16
CA ILE A 64 -8.54 8.76 14.34
C ILE A 64 -8.22 7.41 14.99
N LEU A 65 -8.96 7.03 16.04
CA LEU A 65 -8.81 5.74 16.71
C LEU A 65 -9.08 4.55 15.77
N ALA A 66 -10.17 4.61 14.99
CA ALA A 66 -10.52 3.56 14.03
C ALA A 66 -9.46 3.37 12.94
N ILE A 67 -8.90 4.44 12.40
CA ILE A 67 -7.87 4.39 11.35
C ILE A 67 -6.55 3.89 11.93
N SER A 68 -6.19 4.35 13.13
CA SER A 68 -4.99 3.89 13.83
C SER A 68 -5.06 2.39 14.11
N LEU A 69 -6.19 1.91 14.61
CA LEU A 69 -6.42 0.49 14.85
C LEU A 69 -6.37 -0.33 13.54
N SER A 70 -6.99 0.17 12.48
CA SER A 70 -6.94 -0.46 11.15
C SER A 70 -5.51 -0.57 10.62
N THR A 71 -4.69 0.47 10.84
CA THR A 71 -3.28 0.49 10.44
C THR A 71 -2.47 -0.55 11.20
N ILE A 72 -2.71 -0.70 12.51
CA ILE A 72 -2.08 -1.73 13.35
C ILE A 72 -2.47 -3.14 12.87
N LEU A 73 -3.74 -3.36 12.54
CA LEU A 73 -4.21 -4.65 12.02
C LEU A 73 -3.56 -5.01 10.68
N LEU A 74 -3.42 -4.04 9.78
CA LEU A 74 -2.72 -4.24 8.51
C LEU A 74 -1.24 -4.54 8.73
N ALA A 75 -0.57 -3.82 9.63
CA ALA A 75 0.82 -4.10 9.99
C ALA A 75 0.99 -5.53 10.57
N GLY A 76 0.07 -5.96 11.44
CA GLY A 76 0.02 -7.34 11.95
C GLY A 76 -0.17 -8.36 10.83
N THR A 77 -1.05 -8.06 9.87
CA THR A 77 -1.28 -8.91 8.69
C THR A 77 -0.01 -9.06 7.84
N VAL A 78 0.76 -7.98 7.63
CA VAL A 78 2.06 -8.05 6.95
C VAL A 78 3.01 -9.00 7.67
N ILE A 79 3.07 -8.93 9.01
CA ILE A 79 3.94 -9.79 9.82
C ILE A 79 3.53 -11.27 9.65
N VAL A 80 2.22 -11.57 9.72
CA VAL A 80 1.70 -12.93 9.52
C VAL A 80 2.03 -13.45 8.13
N ILE A 81 1.79 -12.66 7.09
CA ILE A 81 2.10 -13.03 5.70
C ILE A 81 3.60 -13.25 5.52
N ARG A 82 4.44 -12.38 6.10
CA ARG A 82 5.90 -12.51 6.07
C ARG A 82 6.33 -13.84 6.71
N TRP A 83 5.73 -14.20 7.83
CA TRP A 83 6.05 -15.45 8.52
C TRP A 83 5.58 -16.68 7.74
N GLY A 84 4.40 -16.61 7.12
CA GLY A 84 3.87 -17.67 6.26
C GLY A 84 4.73 -17.91 5.01
N GLN A 85 5.18 -16.84 4.36
CA GLN A 85 6.05 -16.95 3.17
C GLN A 85 7.47 -17.45 3.50
N LEU A 86 7.98 -17.21 4.72
CA LEU A 86 9.24 -17.79 5.19
C LEU A 86 9.16 -19.31 5.39
N LYS A 87 7.96 -19.85 5.69
CA LYS A 87 7.75 -21.27 5.98
C LYS A 87 7.48 -22.12 4.73
N MET A 88 7.01 -21.52 3.63
CA MET A 88 6.80 -22.20 2.34
C MET A 88 7.57 -21.46 1.23
N PRO A 89 8.87 -21.72 1.05
CA PRO A 89 9.57 -21.30 -0.16
C PRO A 89 8.92 -22.06 -1.33
N TYR A 90 8.37 -21.32 -2.30
CA TYR A 90 8.01 -21.90 -3.58
C TYR A 90 9.22 -22.68 -4.11
N PRO A 91 9.08 -23.96 -4.53
CA PRO A 91 10.16 -24.64 -5.23
C PRO A 91 10.54 -23.78 -6.44
N LYS A 92 11.81 -23.34 -6.44
CA LYS A 92 12.42 -22.71 -7.59
C LYS A 92 12.67 -23.85 -8.57
N ASN A 93 11.79 -24.03 -9.54
CA ASN A 93 12.06 -24.93 -10.66
C ASN A 93 13.29 -24.37 -11.40
N GLN A 94 14.44 -24.97 -11.12
CA GLN A 94 15.62 -24.94 -11.98
C GLN A 94 15.29 -25.84 -13.16
N ASP A 95 14.74 -25.26 -14.22
CA ASP A 95 14.62 -25.97 -15.50
C ASP A 95 14.74 -24.95 -16.63
N TYR A 96 15.95 -24.46 -16.87
CA TYR A 96 16.42 -23.98 -18.18
C TYR A 96 17.94 -24.20 -18.26
N ASP A 97 18.37 -25.46 -18.12
CA ASP A 97 19.56 -25.95 -18.82
C ASP A 97 19.05 -26.54 -20.14
N ASN A 98 19.10 -25.75 -21.21
CA ASN A 98 19.57 -26.15 -22.55
C ASN A 98 19.64 -24.91 -23.46
#